data_AF-A0A9Q0YTT4-F1
#
_entry.id   AF-A0A9Q0YTT4-F1
#
_cell.length_a   1.000
_cell.length_b   1.000
_cell.length_c   1.000
_cell.angle_alpha   90.00
_cell.angle_beta   90.00
_cell.angle_gamma   90.00
#
_symmetry.space_group_name_H-M   'P 1'
#
loop_
_entity.id
_entity.type
_entity.pdbx_description
1 polymer ?
#
loop_
_entity_poly.entity_id
_entity_poly.type
_entity_poly.pdbx_seq_one_letter_code
_entity_poly.pdbx_strand_id
1 'polypeptide(L)'
;MNTLEQLSFLLMFVPVTYVLGQGIQWVTPNDRNIPPHSWVAAGTKDKSEDIFICVGQRQESVVCGQTYRKIGANNCLISYDDRVWNVKSKNILTLPLWVPHIFDWVGGYTHGMVPPDSIECGDMTYIGRFLNGTEVILGKVDSLNQAFFYADKMTNKERYMKCGYEVLIRKDI
;
A
#
# COMPACT_ATOMS: atom_id res chain seq x y z
N MET A 1 28.24 35.80 -28.56
CA MET A 1 27.33 36.16 -27.44
C MET A 1 26.32 35.03 -27.34
N ASN A 2 26.56 34.11 -26.41
CA ASN A 2 25.76 32.89 -26.25
C ASN A 2 24.50 33.22 -25.43
N THR A 3 23.37 32.80 -25.96
CA THR A 3 22.05 32.82 -25.31
C THR A 3 22.07 31.85 -24.13
N LEU A 4 21.89 32.39 -22.92
CA LEU A 4 21.64 31.62 -21.70
C LEU A 4 20.27 30.95 -21.83
N GLU A 5 20.26 29.65 -22.12
CA GLU A 5 19.08 28.81 -22.01
C GLU A 5 18.65 28.74 -20.53
N GLN A 6 17.46 29.27 -20.26
CA GLN A 6 16.78 29.13 -18.98
C GLN A 6 16.35 27.68 -18.78
N LEU A 7 17.13 26.93 -17.99
CA LEU A 7 16.67 25.71 -17.33
C LEU A 7 15.56 26.06 -16.34
N SER A 8 14.32 26.03 -16.81
CA SER A 8 13.14 26.11 -15.97
C SER A 8 12.89 24.72 -15.36
N PHE A 9 13.44 24.50 -14.16
CA PHE A 9 13.04 23.38 -13.31
C PHE A 9 11.62 23.65 -12.80
N LEU A 10 10.63 23.09 -13.50
CA LEU A 10 9.26 23.01 -13.02
C LEU A 10 9.24 22.08 -11.79
N LEU A 11 9.27 22.64 -10.59
CA LEU A 11 8.96 21.92 -9.35
C LEU A 11 7.50 21.47 -9.42
N MET A 12 7.25 20.25 -9.88
CA MET A 12 5.95 19.60 -9.73
C MET A 12 5.71 19.37 -8.23
N PHE A 13 4.93 20.24 -7.62
CA PHE A 13 4.43 20.05 -6.27
C PHE A 13 3.45 18.87 -6.28
N VAL A 14 3.96 17.68 -6.00
CA VAL A 14 3.11 16.54 -5.64
C VAL A 14 2.64 16.79 -4.22
N PRO A 15 1.32 16.88 -3.94
CA PRO A 15 0.85 17.00 -2.57
C PRO A 15 1.25 15.74 -1.80
N VAL A 16 2.02 15.95 -0.73
CA VAL A 16 2.50 14.90 0.15
C VAL A 16 1.78 15.05 1.47
N THR A 17 1.09 13.99 1.89
CA THR A 17 0.57 13.91 3.26
C THR A 17 1.50 13.03 4.08
N TYR A 18 2.11 13.63 5.11
CA TYR A 18 2.84 12.89 6.12
C TYR A 18 1.89 12.46 7.22
N VAL A 19 1.84 11.17 7.52
CA VAL A 19 1.25 10.69 8.77
C VAL A 19 2.36 10.80 9.81
N LEU A 20 2.33 11.89 10.59
CA LEU A 20 3.30 12.16 11.65
C LEU A 20 3.34 10.97 12.62
N GLY A 21 4.54 10.40 12.82
CA GLY A 21 4.77 9.30 13.76
C GLY A 21 5.08 7.93 13.15
N GLN A 22 4.80 7.70 11.86
CA GLN A 22 5.05 6.39 11.21
C GLN A 22 6.24 6.40 10.23
N GLY A 23 6.88 7.54 9.97
CA GLY A 23 8.03 7.62 9.06
C GLY A 23 7.72 7.25 7.60
N ILE A 24 6.44 7.13 7.25
CA ILE A 24 5.94 6.84 5.91
C ILE A 24 5.52 8.12 5.20
N GLN A 25 5.52 8.04 3.87
CA GLN A 25 4.99 9.09 3.02
C GLN A 25 3.86 8.53 2.16
N TRP A 26 2.70 9.19 2.22
CA TRP A 26 1.59 8.92 1.33
C TRP A 26 1.61 9.95 0.21
N VAL A 27 1.87 9.48 -1.01
CA VAL A 27 2.01 10.35 -2.18
C VAL A 27 0.77 10.21 -3.05
N THR A 28 0.07 11.32 -3.27
CA THR A 28 -0.98 11.36 -4.28
C THR A 28 -0.34 11.28 -5.66
N PRO A 29 -0.69 10.30 -6.51
CA PRO A 29 -0.12 10.22 -7.84
C PRO A 29 -0.63 11.38 -8.71
N ASN A 30 0.29 12.05 -9.40
CA ASN A 30 -0.04 13.16 -10.30
C ASN A 30 -0.57 12.70 -11.68
N ASP A 31 -0.63 11.38 -11.93
CA ASP A 31 -1.10 10.77 -13.18
C ASP A 31 -1.21 9.24 -13.00
N ARG A 32 -1.25 8.45 -14.09
CA ARG A 32 -1.16 6.98 -14.01
C ARG A 32 0.21 6.46 -13.53
N ASN A 33 1.19 7.33 -13.34
CA ASN A 33 2.56 6.97 -12.97
C ASN A 33 2.69 6.66 -11.48
N ILE A 34 3.32 5.52 -11.17
CA ILE A 34 3.66 5.14 -9.79
C ILE A 34 4.76 6.08 -9.30
N PRO A 35 4.61 6.73 -8.13
CA PRO A 35 5.65 7.59 -7.58
C PRO A 35 6.99 6.87 -7.41
N PRO A 36 8.13 7.57 -7.54
CA PRO A 36 9.42 6.99 -7.19
C PRO A 36 9.41 6.59 -5.70
N HIS A 37 10.22 5.60 -5.34
CA HIS A 37 10.27 5.13 -3.96
C HIS A 37 9.01 4.44 -3.41
N SER A 38 8.07 4.07 -4.29
CA SER A 38 6.94 3.19 -3.97
C SER A 38 7.30 1.71 -3.82
N TRP A 39 8.59 1.38 -3.80
CA TRP A 39 9.10 0.00 -3.78
C TRP A 39 9.17 -0.60 -2.38
N VAL A 40 8.34 -0.12 -1.43
CA VAL A 40 7.99 -0.93 -0.25
C VAL A 40 7.48 -2.24 -0.80
N ALA A 41 8.34 -3.26 -0.81
CA ALA A 41 8.15 -4.44 -1.60
C ALA A 41 7.00 -5.24 -1.01
N ALA A 42 5.77 -4.93 -1.44
CA ALA A 42 4.65 -5.82 -1.21
C ALA A 42 5.01 -7.18 -1.80
N GLY A 43 5.56 -7.19 -3.01
CA GLY A 43 6.13 -8.34 -3.67
C GLY A 43 5.97 -8.23 -5.18
N THR A 44 6.05 -9.37 -5.87
CA THR A 44 5.66 -9.47 -7.27
C THR A 44 4.48 -10.41 -7.39
N LYS A 45 3.51 -10.04 -8.22
CA LYS A 45 2.48 -10.96 -8.70
C LYS A 45 3.08 -11.78 -9.84
N ASP A 46 3.03 -13.10 -9.73
CA ASP A 46 3.45 -14.04 -10.77
C ASP A 46 4.83 -13.72 -11.39
N LYS A 47 5.77 -13.17 -10.60
CA LYS A 47 7.12 -12.72 -11.00
C LYS A 47 7.17 -11.68 -12.14
N SER A 48 6.04 -11.11 -12.54
CA SER A 48 5.95 -10.27 -13.74
C SER A 48 5.32 -8.90 -13.50
N GLU A 49 4.70 -8.67 -12.35
CA GLU A 49 4.06 -7.39 -12.03
C GLU A 49 4.33 -6.98 -10.58
N ASP A 50 4.95 -5.82 -10.41
CA ASP A 50 5.16 -5.22 -9.09
C ASP A 50 3.79 -4.88 -8.45
N ILE A 51 3.64 -5.25 -7.19
CA ILE A 51 2.48 -4.87 -6.37
C ILE A 51 2.88 -3.63 -5.56
N PHE A 52 2.07 -2.59 -5.62
CA PHE A 52 2.27 -1.37 -4.85
C PHE A 52 1.13 -1.21 -3.83
N ILE A 53 1.47 -0.73 -2.64
CA ILE A 53 0.51 -0.43 -1.59
C ILE A 53 -0.16 0.91 -1.90
N CYS A 54 -1.48 0.93 -1.92
CA CYS A 54 -2.27 2.14 -2.05
C CYS A 54 -3.35 2.21 -0.97
N VAL A 55 -3.88 3.41 -0.76
CA VAL A 55 -5.09 3.62 0.03
C VAL A 55 -6.19 4.20 -0.82
N GLY A 56 -7.38 3.62 -0.67
CA GLY A 56 -8.62 4.09 -1.26
C GLY A 56 -9.58 4.57 -0.17
N GLN A 57 -10.51 5.45 -0.53
CA GLN A 57 -11.66 5.75 0.34
C GLN A 57 -12.90 5.02 -0.16
N ARG A 58 -13.61 4.39 0.76
CA ARG A 58 -14.95 3.86 0.51
C ARG A 58 -15.84 4.24 1.69
N GLN A 59 -16.97 4.90 1.39
CA GLN A 59 -17.81 5.52 2.43
C GLN A 59 -16.94 6.45 3.30
N GLU A 60 -16.96 6.26 4.62
CA GLU A 60 -16.19 7.05 5.58
C GLU A 60 -14.84 6.42 5.94
N SER A 61 -14.53 5.24 5.38
CA SER A 61 -13.34 4.47 5.70
C SER A 61 -12.20 4.65 4.70
N VAL A 62 -10.97 4.70 5.23
CA VAL A 62 -9.73 4.60 4.45
C VAL A 62 -9.24 3.16 4.52
N VAL A 63 -9.07 2.55 3.36
CA VAL A 63 -8.80 1.11 3.23
C VAL A 63 -7.53 0.91 2.43
N CYS A 64 -6.60 0.12 2.94
CA CYS A 64 -5.46 -0.32 2.15
C CYS A 64 -5.86 -1.31 1.07
N GLY A 65 -5.15 -1.21 -0.04
CA GLY A 65 -5.29 -2.10 -1.16
C GLY A 65 -4.02 -2.12 -1.98
N GLN A 66 -4.19 -2.62 -3.20
CA GLN A 66 -3.10 -2.83 -4.14
C GLN A 66 -3.33 -2.10 -5.45
N THR A 67 -2.25 -1.60 -6.02
CA THR A 67 -2.20 -1.12 -7.40
C THR A 67 -1.01 -1.72 -8.13
N TYR A 68 -1.01 -1.54 -9.45
CA TYR A 68 -0.03 -2.11 -10.36
C TYR A 68 0.25 -1.12 -11.47
N ARG A 69 1.43 -1.21 -12.09
CA ARG A 69 1.80 -0.33 -13.21
C ARG A 69 0.77 -0.39 -14.36
N LYS A 70 0.24 -1.57 -14.69
CA LYS A 70 -0.71 -1.73 -15.82
C LYS A 70 -2.07 -1.07 -15.57
N ILE A 71 -2.57 -1.11 -14.34
CA ILE A 71 -3.86 -0.49 -13.98
C ILE A 71 -3.68 1.02 -13.73
N GLY A 72 -2.47 1.43 -13.36
CA GLY A 72 -2.07 2.81 -13.15
C GLY A 72 -2.30 3.27 -11.72
N ALA A 73 -1.43 4.18 -11.27
CA ALA A 73 -1.34 4.68 -9.90
C ALA A 73 -2.65 5.27 -9.35
N ASN A 74 -3.52 5.77 -10.23
CA ASN A 74 -4.81 6.37 -9.89
C ASN A 74 -5.89 5.35 -9.52
N ASN A 75 -5.65 4.05 -9.68
CA ASN A 75 -6.61 2.99 -9.36
C ASN A 75 -6.08 2.18 -8.19
N CYS A 76 -6.90 2.00 -7.16
CA CYS A 76 -6.60 1.16 -6.00
C CYS A 76 -7.65 0.06 -5.90
N LEU A 77 -7.19 -1.19 -5.90
CA LEU A 77 -8.04 -2.34 -5.67
C LEU A 77 -8.09 -2.61 -4.18
N ILE A 78 -9.24 -2.33 -3.57
CA ILE A 78 -9.49 -2.53 -2.15
C ILE A 78 -10.50 -3.66 -1.95
N SER A 79 -10.35 -4.43 -0.88
CA SER A 79 -11.37 -5.36 -0.41
C SER A 79 -12.23 -4.64 0.63
N TYR A 80 -13.55 -4.62 0.46
CA TYR A 80 -14.47 -3.96 1.37
C TYR A 80 -15.90 -4.47 1.18
N ASP A 81 -16.55 -4.85 2.29
CA ASP A 81 -17.96 -5.23 2.34
C ASP A 81 -18.29 -6.38 1.36
N ASP A 82 -17.57 -7.50 1.52
CA ASP A 82 -17.69 -8.74 0.74
C ASP A 82 -17.36 -8.61 -0.77
N ARG A 83 -16.81 -7.46 -1.19
CA ARG A 83 -16.53 -7.16 -2.60
C ARG A 83 -15.14 -6.59 -2.82
N VAL A 84 -14.68 -6.72 -4.07
CA VAL A 84 -13.52 -5.98 -4.56
C VAL A 84 -14.00 -4.70 -5.22
N TRP A 85 -13.38 -3.58 -4.84
CA TRP A 85 -13.67 -2.28 -5.42
C TRP A 85 -12.43 -1.75 -6.13
N ASN A 86 -12.64 -1.22 -7.33
CA ASN A 86 -11.66 -0.37 -7.98
C ASN A 86 -12.03 1.09 -7.70
N VAL A 87 -11.30 1.72 -6.79
CA VAL A 87 -11.54 3.10 -6.39
C VAL A 87 -10.41 3.99 -6.87
N LYS A 88 -10.68 5.29 -6.98
CA LYS A 88 -9.62 6.26 -7.22
C LYS A 88 -8.65 6.20 -6.04
N SER A 89 -7.41 5.83 -6.32
CA SER A 89 -6.33 5.83 -5.34
C SER A 89 -6.17 7.25 -4.80
N LYS A 90 -6.18 7.38 -3.49
CA LYS A 90 -5.85 8.66 -2.86
C LYS A 90 -4.34 8.81 -2.80
N ASN A 91 -3.66 7.80 -2.28
CA ASN A 91 -2.22 7.84 -2.07
C ASN A 91 -1.58 6.47 -2.27
N ILE A 92 -0.32 6.50 -2.67
CA ILE A 92 0.58 5.34 -2.73
C ILE A 92 1.62 5.48 -1.63
N LEU A 93 1.95 4.37 -0.99
CA LEU A 93 2.97 4.33 0.06
C LEU A 93 4.35 4.46 -0.58
N THR A 94 5.14 5.44 -0.13
CA THR A 94 6.52 5.64 -0.57
C THR A 94 7.48 5.76 0.62
N LEU A 95 8.74 5.41 0.39
CA LEU A 95 9.83 5.58 1.35
C LEU A 95 10.71 6.76 0.96
N PRO A 96 10.72 7.84 1.74
CA PRO A 96 11.69 8.89 1.50
C PRO A 96 13.10 8.38 1.83
N LEU A 97 14.06 8.59 0.93
CA LEU A 97 15.45 8.13 1.09
C LEU A 97 16.17 8.72 2.32
N TRP A 98 15.64 9.79 2.91
CA TRP A 98 16.21 10.49 4.06
C TRP A 98 15.67 10.03 5.41
N VAL A 99 14.78 9.05 5.43
CA VAL A 99 14.19 8.53 6.67
C VAL A 99 15.02 7.33 7.17
N PRO A 100 15.56 7.35 8.40
CA PRO A 100 16.42 6.28 8.94
C PRO A 100 15.62 5.07 9.43
N HIS A 101 14.63 4.63 8.65
CA HIS A 101 13.81 3.47 8.98
C HIS A 101 13.82 2.49 7.81
N ILE A 102 13.80 1.20 8.13
CA ILE A 102 13.49 0.15 7.15
C ILE A 102 12.07 -0.37 7.36
N PHE A 103 11.52 -0.98 6.32
CA PHE A 103 10.25 -1.68 6.38
C PHE A 103 10.50 -3.16 6.26
N ASP A 104 9.80 -3.94 7.06
CA ASP A 104 9.94 -5.38 7.06
C ASP A 104 8.58 -6.06 7.18
N TRP A 105 8.51 -7.28 6.68
CA TRP A 105 7.34 -8.13 6.80
C TRP A 105 7.58 -9.17 7.88
N VAL A 106 6.75 -9.13 8.92
CA VAL A 106 6.84 -10.11 9.99
C VAL A 106 5.67 -11.07 9.87
N GLY A 107 5.95 -12.37 9.84
CA GLY A 107 4.97 -13.43 9.65
C GLY A 107 4.51 -14.11 10.92
N GLY A 108 3.56 -15.04 10.75
CA GLY A 108 3.08 -15.92 11.82
C GLY A 108 1.87 -15.38 12.60
N TYR A 109 1.23 -14.31 12.12
CA TYR A 109 0.11 -13.70 12.83
C TYR A 109 -1.22 -14.41 12.54
N THR A 110 -2.13 -14.30 13.51
CA THR A 110 -3.46 -14.93 13.47
C THR A 110 -4.50 -14.02 14.09
N HIS A 111 -5.78 -14.22 13.77
CA HIS A 111 -6.93 -13.61 14.43
C HIS A 111 -6.88 -12.08 14.55
N GLY A 112 -6.40 -11.39 13.51
CA GLY A 112 -6.28 -9.93 13.50
C GLY A 112 -5.14 -9.39 14.37
N MET A 113 -4.28 -10.24 14.93
CA MET A 113 -3.08 -9.80 15.65
C MET A 113 -2.17 -9.00 14.72
N VAL A 114 -1.61 -7.94 15.28
CA VAL A 114 -0.62 -7.07 14.65
C VAL A 114 0.51 -6.76 15.65
N PRO A 115 1.78 -6.76 15.21
CA PRO A 115 2.90 -6.39 16.07
C PRO A 115 2.94 -4.88 16.34
N PRO A 116 3.76 -4.45 17.33
CA PRO A 116 4.18 -3.06 17.44
C PRO A 116 4.77 -2.55 16.12
N ASP A 117 4.70 -1.24 15.91
CA ASP A 117 5.21 -0.55 14.72
C ASP A 117 4.58 -0.98 13.39
N SER A 118 3.42 -1.65 13.44
CA SER A 118 2.61 -1.96 12.26
C SER A 118 2.11 -0.71 11.56
N ILE A 119 2.06 -0.77 10.23
CA ILE A 119 1.62 0.35 9.42
C ILE A 119 0.09 0.34 9.26
N GLU A 120 -0.57 1.25 9.95
CA GLU A 120 -2.02 1.45 9.91
C GLU A 120 -2.44 2.29 8.69
N CYS A 121 -3.55 1.91 8.06
CA CYS A 121 -4.14 2.65 6.94
C CYS A 121 -5.41 3.43 7.32
N GLY A 122 -6.04 3.07 8.44
CA GLY A 122 -7.24 3.68 8.98
C GLY A 122 -8.13 2.63 9.65
N ASP A 123 -9.01 3.07 10.55
CA ASP A 123 -10.04 2.23 11.19
C ASP A 123 -9.53 0.92 11.81
N MET A 124 -8.35 0.97 12.46
CA MET A 124 -7.68 -0.23 13.01
C MET A 124 -7.39 -1.33 11.97
N THR A 125 -7.22 -0.91 10.72
CA THR A 125 -6.77 -1.77 9.63
C THR A 125 -5.31 -1.52 9.29
N TYR A 126 -4.56 -2.60 9.12
CA TYR A 126 -3.13 -2.58 8.94
C TYR A 126 -2.74 -3.24 7.61
N ILE A 127 -1.60 -2.83 7.06
CA ILE A 127 -1.10 -3.41 5.83
C ILE A 127 -0.63 -4.84 6.11
N GLY A 128 -1.27 -5.81 5.45
CA GLY A 128 -0.90 -7.20 5.52
C GLY A 128 -0.63 -7.80 4.15
N ARG A 129 0.03 -8.95 4.15
CA ARG A 129 0.12 -9.82 2.98
C ARG A 129 0.11 -11.28 3.39
N PHE A 130 -0.12 -12.17 2.44
CA PHE A 130 0.25 -13.58 2.61
C PHE A 130 0.89 -14.11 1.33
N LEU A 131 1.64 -15.19 1.50
CA LEU A 131 2.33 -15.87 0.41
C LEU A 131 1.50 -17.08 -0.02
N ASN A 132 1.05 -17.08 -1.27
CA ASN A 132 0.38 -18.22 -1.89
C ASN A 132 1.32 -18.86 -2.92
N GLY A 133 2.18 -19.77 -2.45
CA GLY A 133 3.26 -20.30 -3.27
C GLY A 133 4.25 -19.21 -3.65
N THR A 134 4.33 -18.85 -4.94
CA THR A 134 5.18 -17.76 -5.43
C THR A 134 4.46 -16.43 -5.58
N GLU A 135 3.13 -16.40 -5.39
CA GLU A 135 2.35 -15.18 -5.51
C GLU A 135 2.26 -14.49 -4.15
N VAL A 136 2.46 -13.17 -4.14
CA VAL A 136 2.18 -12.35 -2.98
C VAL A 136 0.79 -11.76 -3.10
N ILE A 137 -0.02 -11.95 -2.06
CA ILE A 137 -1.37 -11.38 -1.99
C ILE A 137 -1.39 -10.32 -0.90
N LEU A 138 -1.51 -9.06 -1.33
CA LEU A 138 -1.65 -7.92 -0.43
C LEU A 138 -3.11 -7.75 0.01
N GLY A 139 -3.30 -7.31 1.25
CA GLY A 139 -4.61 -7.04 1.81
C GLY A 139 -4.54 -6.18 3.06
N LYS A 140 -5.58 -6.27 3.87
CA LYS A 140 -5.71 -5.56 5.14
C LYS A 140 -5.83 -6.55 6.29
N VAL A 141 -5.16 -6.30 7.40
CA VAL A 141 -5.44 -6.98 8.67
C VAL A 141 -6.41 -6.10 9.44
N ASP A 142 -7.59 -6.64 9.72
CA ASP A 142 -8.62 -5.97 10.50
C ASP A 142 -8.60 -6.56 11.92
N SER A 143 -8.15 -5.75 12.88
CA SER A 143 -8.04 -6.17 14.27
C SER A 143 -9.39 -6.33 14.95
N LEU A 144 -10.42 -5.58 14.52
CA LEU A 144 -11.76 -5.65 15.09
C LEU A 144 -12.50 -6.91 14.62
N ASN A 145 -12.37 -7.23 13.33
CA ASN A 145 -12.97 -8.43 12.73
C ASN A 145 -12.09 -9.68 12.86
N GLN A 146 -10.92 -9.56 13.50
CA GLN A 146 -9.99 -10.66 13.80
C GLN A 146 -9.58 -11.49 12.57
N ALA A 147 -9.29 -10.83 11.45
CA ALA A 147 -8.91 -11.52 10.23
C ALA A 147 -8.06 -10.66 9.28
N PHE A 148 -7.34 -11.34 8.39
CA PHE A 148 -6.75 -10.73 7.21
C PHE A 148 -7.73 -10.85 6.04
N PHE A 149 -8.01 -9.74 5.36
CA PHE A 149 -8.91 -9.63 4.23
C PHE A 149 -8.15 -9.24 2.97
N TYR A 150 -8.51 -9.83 1.83
CA TYR A 150 -7.87 -9.55 0.56
C TYR A 150 -8.85 -9.62 -0.62
N ALA A 151 -8.45 -8.98 -1.71
CA ALA A 151 -9.22 -8.92 -2.94
C ALA A 151 -8.96 -10.15 -3.82
N ASP A 152 -9.95 -11.03 -3.97
CA ASP A 152 -9.93 -12.11 -4.95
C ASP A 152 -10.50 -11.61 -6.28
N LYS A 153 -9.60 -11.31 -7.21
CA LYS A 153 -9.97 -10.77 -8.54
C LYS A 153 -10.75 -11.76 -9.39
N MET A 154 -10.55 -13.08 -9.20
CA MET A 154 -11.20 -14.09 -10.04
C MET A 154 -12.68 -14.19 -9.69
N THR A 155 -13.00 -14.09 -8.39
CA THR A 155 -14.39 -14.14 -7.92
C THR A 155 -15.01 -12.77 -7.72
N ASN A 156 -14.22 -11.70 -7.83
CA ASN A 156 -14.59 -10.33 -7.50
C ASN A 156 -15.17 -10.18 -6.08
N LYS A 157 -14.69 -11.02 -5.15
CA LYS A 157 -15.12 -11.05 -3.75
C LYS A 157 -13.98 -10.69 -2.83
N GLU A 158 -14.34 -10.08 -1.71
CA GLU A 158 -13.43 -10.06 -0.57
C GLU A 158 -13.35 -11.48 0.00
N ARG A 159 -12.13 -11.90 0.29
CA ARG A 159 -11.83 -13.16 0.97
C ARG A 159 -11.13 -12.83 2.27
N TYR A 160 -11.16 -13.78 3.21
CA TYR A 160 -10.46 -13.62 4.47
C TYR A 160 -9.76 -14.90 4.89
N MET A 161 -8.76 -14.74 5.74
CA MET A 161 -8.11 -15.81 6.46
C MET A 161 -7.80 -15.38 7.90
N LYS A 162 -7.79 -16.34 8.82
CA LYS A 162 -7.56 -16.07 10.25
C LYS A 162 -6.12 -16.38 10.70
N CYS A 163 -5.24 -16.87 9.85
CA CYS A 163 -3.88 -17.24 10.23
C CYS A 163 -2.93 -17.21 9.05
N GLY A 164 -1.62 -17.17 9.32
CA GLY A 164 -0.58 -17.36 8.31
C GLY A 164 -0.32 -16.15 7.42
N TYR A 165 -0.71 -14.95 7.87
CA TYR A 165 -0.40 -13.69 7.19
C TYR A 165 0.81 -13.00 7.83
N GLU A 166 1.40 -12.08 7.07
CA GLU A 166 2.47 -11.19 7.46
C GLU A 166 1.94 -9.76 7.58
N VAL A 167 2.52 -8.98 8.50
CA VAL A 167 2.18 -7.57 8.71
C VAL A 167 3.39 -6.71 8.37
N LEU A 168 3.14 -5.60 7.68
CA LEU A 168 4.17 -4.61 7.38
C LEU A 168 4.47 -3.80 8.63
N ILE A 169 5.72 -3.76 9.05
CA ILE A 169 6.19 -2.95 10.17
C ILE A 169 7.28 -1.97 9.76
N ARG A 170 7.40 -0.89 10.54
CA ARG A 170 8.59 -0.06 10.57
C ARG A 170 9.61 -0.63 11.55
N LYS A 171 10.89 -0.62 11.18
CA LYS A 171 12.02 -0.85 12.10
C LYS A 171 12.96 0.35 12.08
N ASP A 172 13.29 0.84 13.27
CA ASP A 172 14.31 1.87 13.47
C ASP A 172 15.71 1.25 13.29
N ILE A 173 16.62 2.02 12.68
CA ILE A 173 18.03 1.65 12.50
C ILE A 173 18.88 2.29 13.60
#